data_AF-A0A9P6J362-F1
#
_entry.id   AF-A0A9P6J362-F1
#
_cell.length_a   1.000
_cell.length_b   1.000
_cell.length_c   1.000
_cell.angle_alpha   90.00
_cell.angle_beta   90.00
_cell.angle_gamma   90.00
#
_symmetry.space_group_name_H-M   'P 1'
#
loop_
_entity.id
_entity.type
_entity.pdbx_description
1 polymer ?
#
loop_
_entity_poly.entity_id
_entity_poly.type
_entity_poly.pdbx_seq_one_letter_code
_entity_poly.pdbx_strand_id
1 'polypeptide(L)'
;MLAKQEEARLLQVELFNNQIEMKQMHQQVLGQLAVLQSRVQAVFTQNYELHEYPIPRLFVVLPQEPSGWDTVNIFANKFRLYFLCECGEHTKSINSTTKIPHHIHLAKHEGYEIARPSEFFDQYGAYVLTILKMLKYGVTVAGIVMPAFSQLISPEVLGQTIHGLKVLQDTMVPRVDQVIDWIDKDDNVKEVTEQVDGKEALEGADLRKLDTFLKHKDGNKVLGNLYRTVTDEGHVKWVCLDHYRMNYQENAAKEFSRVLEAVGGSFTENLGRIEVKLQSRVAAQQFISALGKARSVHELDIDFHWPCTMSDVVALADALRTSTVTILRLNIQQLWTKLLTTSAQYDVIYGIRDLPQLKLFHLVLSQEHAKFLVLPAKKLTHV
;
A
#
# COMPACT_ATOMS: atom_id res chain seq x y z
N MET A 1 -10.69 -30.92 -64.04
CA MET A 1 -11.82 -30.63 -63.13
C MET A 1 -11.56 -31.27 -61.76
N LEU A 2 -11.26 -32.57 -61.69
CA LEU A 2 -10.94 -33.30 -60.44
C LEU A 2 -9.77 -32.71 -59.63
N ALA A 3 -8.66 -32.32 -60.27
CA ALA A 3 -7.52 -31.73 -59.57
C ALA A 3 -7.85 -30.41 -58.83
N LYS A 4 -8.67 -29.55 -59.44
CA LYS A 4 -9.11 -28.29 -58.82
C LYS A 4 -10.09 -28.52 -57.67
N GLN A 5 -10.86 -29.61 -57.72
CA GLN A 5 -11.80 -29.97 -56.67
C GLN A 5 -11.08 -30.53 -55.43
N GLU A 6 -10.00 -31.29 -55.64
CA GLU A 6 -9.18 -31.80 -54.54
C GLU A 6 -8.37 -30.67 -53.88
N GLU A 7 -7.81 -29.74 -54.66
CA GLU A 7 -7.13 -28.55 -54.14
C GLU A 7 -8.07 -27.67 -53.29
N ALA A 8 -9.30 -27.45 -53.75
CA ALA A 8 -10.32 -26.73 -52.98
C ALA A 8 -10.70 -27.44 -51.67
N ARG A 9 -10.74 -28.77 -51.68
CA ARG A 9 -11.02 -29.59 -50.49
C ARG A 9 -9.90 -29.48 -49.45
N LEU A 10 -8.64 -29.53 -49.89
CA LEU A 10 -7.48 -29.38 -49.02
C LEU A 10 -7.43 -28.00 -48.37
N LEU A 11 -7.67 -26.94 -49.15
CA LEU A 11 -7.73 -25.57 -48.63
C LEU A 11 -8.86 -25.40 -47.60
N GLN A 12 -10.02 -26.04 -47.84
CA GLN A 12 -11.15 -25.99 -46.91
C GLN A 12 -10.83 -26.69 -45.58
N VAL A 13 -10.11 -27.82 -45.62
CA VAL A 13 -9.65 -28.53 -44.42
C VAL A 13 -8.63 -27.70 -43.66
N GLU A 14 -7.67 -27.08 -44.35
CA GLU A 14 -6.67 -26.20 -43.73
C GLU A 14 -7.31 -24.99 -43.04
N LEU A 15 -8.25 -24.30 -43.70
CA LEU A 15 -8.98 -23.19 -43.11
C LEU A 15 -9.79 -23.61 -41.88
N PHE A 16 -10.41 -24.79 -41.91
CA PHE A 16 -11.16 -25.31 -40.78
C PHE A 16 -10.26 -25.63 -39.59
N ASN A 17 -9.10 -26.26 -39.84
CA ASN A 17 -8.10 -26.53 -38.81
C ASN A 17 -7.55 -25.25 -38.20
N ASN A 18 -7.17 -24.27 -39.03
CA ASN A 18 -6.71 -22.95 -38.58
C ASN A 18 -7.78 -22.24 -37.73
N GLN A 19 -9.06 -22.41 -38.07
CA GLN A 19 -10.16 -21.83 -37.30
C GLN A 19 -10.35 -22.52 -35.93
N ILE A 20 -10.15 -23.83 -35.84
CA ILE A 20 -10.18 -24.58 -34.58
C ILE A 20 -9.01 -24.14 -33.69
N GLU A 21 -7.80 -24.10 -34.23
CA GLU A 21 -6.60 -23.69 -33.48
C GLU A 21 -6.74 -22.25 -32.95
N MET A 22 -7.25 -21.33 -33.77
CA MET A 22 -7.51 -19.96 -33.36
C MET A 22 -8.53 -19.88 -32.22
N LYS A 23 -9.59 -20.70 -32.25
CA LYS A 23 -10.59 -20.76 -31.17
C LYS A 23 -9.99 -21.31 -29.88
N GLN A 24 -9.18 -22.37 -29.95
CA GLN A 24 -8.51 -22.96 -28.80
C GLN A 24 -7.52 -21.98 -28.17
N MET A 25 -6.71 -21.31 -28.99
CA MET A 25 -5.79 -20.27 -28.55
C MET A 25 -6.54 -19.11 -27.87
N HIS A 26 -7.67 -18.68 -28.43
CA HIS A 26 -8.48 -17.62 -27.84
C HIS A 26 -9.06 -18.05 -26.48
N GLN A 27 -9.58 -19.28 -26.36
CA GLN A 27 -10.08 -19.81 -25.10
C GLN A 27 -8.98 -19.92 -24.03
N GLN A 28 -7.78 -20.36 -24.42
CA GLN A 28 -6.64 -20.44 -23.51
C GLN A 28 -6.23 -19.06 -23.00
N VAL A 29 -6.17 -18.05 -23.88
CA VAL A 29 -5.85 -16.66 -23.50
C VAL A 29 -6.91 -16.10 -22.54
N LEU A 30 -8.19 -16.32 -22.82
CA LEU A 30 -9.28 -15.88 -21.93
C LEU A 30 -9.20 -16.55 -20.55
N GLY A 31 -8.91 -17.86 -20.50
CA GLY A 31 -8.70 -18.58 -19.25
C GLY A 31 -7.54 -18.02 -18.43
N GLN A 32 -6.39 -17.76 -19.09
CA GLN A 32 -5.23 -17.15 -18.44
C GLN A 32 -5.52 -15.75 -17.90
N LEU A 33 -6.27 -14.93 -18.66
CA LEU A 33 -6.68 -13.59 -18.21
C LEU A 33 -7.61 -13.66 -17.00
N ALA A 34 -8.54 -14.62 -16.95
CA ALA A 34 -9.44 -14.80 -15.82
C ALA A 34 -8.67 -15.19 -14.53
N VAL A 35 -7.71 -16.11 -14.64
CA VAL A 35 -6.83 -16.48 -13.53
C VAL A 35 -6.00 -15.28 -13.07
N LEU A 36 -5.44 -14.52 -14.02
CA LEU A 36 -4.68 -13.31 -13.71
C LEU A 36 -5.57 -12.30 -12.96
N GLN A 37 -6.79 -12.03 -13.44
CA GLN A 37 -7.75 -11.14 -12.79
C GLN A 37 -8.10 -11.57 -11.36
N SER A 38 -8.31 -12.87 -11.12
CA SER A 38 -8.55 -13.38 -9.77
C SER A 38 -7.36 -13.17 -8.84
N ARG A 39 -6.14 -13.41 -9.32
CA ARG A 39 -4.90 -13.16 -8.56
C ARG A 39 -4.70 -11.67 -8.28
N VAL A 40 -4.96 -10.83 -9.28
CA VAL A 40 -4.95 -9.37 -9.15
C VAL A 40 -5.89 -8.92 -8.04
N GLN A 41 -7.13 -9.42 -8.06
CA GLN A 41 -8.12 -9.12 -7.04
C GLN A 41 -7.60 -9.53 -5.66
N ALA A 42 -7.00 -10.71 -5.51
CA ALA A 42 -6.43 -11.17 -4.25
C ALA A 42 -5.32 -10.23 -3.73
N VAL A 43 -4.38 -9.83 -4.59
CA VAL A 43 -3.29 -8.90 -4.23
C VAL A 43 -3.86 -7.56 -3.74
N PHE A 44 -4.86 -7.01 -4.44
CA PHE A 44 -5.48 -5.75 -4.02
C PHE A 44 -6.41 -5.90 -2.81
N THR A 45 -7.04 -7.06 -2.63
CA THR A 45 -7.93 -7.32 -1.51
C THR A 45 -7.19 -7.52 -0.20
N GLN A 46 -6.07 -8.26 -0.22
CA GLN A 46 -5.21 -8.42 0.96
C GLN A 46 -4.63 -7.09 1.45
N ASN A 47 -4.49 -6.10 0.55
CA ASN A 47 -4.04 -4.77 0.96
C ASN A 47 -5.01 -4.07 1.94
N TYR A 48 -6.29 -4.44 1.94
CA TYR A 48 -7.35 -3.74 2.65
C TYR A 48 -7.40 -3.97 4.17
N GLU A 49 -6.86 -5.08 4.69
CA GLU A 49 -7.10 -5.54 6.08
C GLU A 49 -5.91 -5.30 7.05
N LEU A 50 -4.73 -4.99 6.54
CA LEU A 50 -3.48 -5.02 7.31
C LEU A 50 -3.14 -3.63 7.89
N HIS A 51 -3.94 -3.11 8.82
CA HIS A 51 -3.77 -1.77 9.39
C HIS A 51 -2.46 -1.55 10.18
N GLU A 52 -1.76 -2.64 10.49
CA GLU A 52 -0.57 -2.67 11.36
C GLU A 52 0.76 -2.47 10.62
N TYR A 53 0.76 -2.37 9.28
CA TYR A 53 2.00 -2.38 8.50
C TYR A 53 2.43 -0.98 8.06
N PRO A 54 3.59 -0.49 8.52
CA PRO A 54 4.11 0.83 8.18
C PRO A 54 4.93 0.85 6.88
N ILE A 55 4.76 -0.15 5.99
CA ILE A 55 5.52 -0.26 4.75
C ILE A 55 4.59 -0.36 3.52
N PRO A 56 4.95 0.26 2.38
CA PRO A 56 4.28 0.04 1.11
C PRO A 56 4.38 -1.42 0.65
N ARG A 57 3.36 -1.88 -0.05
CA ARG A 57 3.23 -3.31 -0.42
C ARG A 57 3.20 -3.57 -1.90
N LEU A 58 2.75 -2.59 -2.67
CA LEU A 58 2.73 -2.69 -4.10
C LEU A 58 4.09 -2.30 -4.68
N PHE A 59 4.79 -3.25 -5.28
CA PHE A 59 6.09 -3.01 -5.91
C PHE A 59 6.27 -3.84 -7.18
N VAL A 60 7.17 -3.37 -8.05
CA VAL A 60 7.65 -4.06 -9.23
C VAL A 60 9.16 -4.23 -9.16
N VAL A 61 9.67 -5.34 -9.68
CA VAL A 61 11.10 -5.58 -9.79
C VAL A 61 11.51 -5.50 -11.25
N LEU A 62 12.48 -4.63 -11.53
CA LEU A 62 12.96 -4.36 -12.88
C LEU A 62 14.48 -4.56 -12.98
N PRO A 63 14.98 -4.97 -14.14
CA PRO A 63 16.42 -5.10 -14.39
C PRO A 63 17.13 -3.72 -14.36
N GLN A 64 18.32 -3.63 -13.77
CA GLN A 64 18.99 -2.33 -13.55
C GLN A 64 19.82 -1.83 -14.74
N GLU A 65 20.63 -2.67 -15.40
CA GLU A 65 21.64 -2.21 -16.36
C GLU A 65 21.57 -2.91 -17.73
N PRO A 66 21.65 -2.17 -18.85
CA PRO A 66 21.66 -2.72 -20.20
C PRO A 66 22.86 -3.62 -20.51
N SER A 67 24.04 -3.28 -20.01
CA SER A 67 25.30 -3.93 -20.36
C SER A 67 25.59 -5.15 -19.50
N GLY A 68 25.97 -6.27 -20.11
CA GLY A 68 26.40 -7.48 -19.39
C GLY A 68 25.26 -8.34 -18.84
N TRP A 69 24.07 -8.25 -19.45
CA TRP A 69 22.93 -9.09 -19.06
C TRP A 69 23.21 -10.57 -19.34
N ASP A 70 23.24 -11.37 -18.29
CA ASP A 70 23.39 -12.83 -18.37
C ASP A 70 22.02 -13.46 -18.63
N THR A 71 21.82 -13.96 -19.86
CA THR A 71 20.60 -14.66 -20.27
C THR A 71 20.54 -16.10 -19.79
N VAL A 72 21.66 -16.67 -19.35
CA VAL A 72 21.77 -18.05 -18.86
C VAL A 72 21.46 -18.08 -17.36
N ASN A 73 22.09 -17.19 -16.59
CA ASN A 73 21.83 -17.02 -15.17
C ASN A 73 21.17 -15.66 -14.89
N ILE A 74 19.86 -15.60 -15.05
CA ILE A 74 19.11 -14.34 -14.92
C ILE A 74 19.29 -13.70 -13.54
N PHE A 75 19.45 -14.48 -12.46
CA PHE A 75 19.62 -13.97 -11.10
C PHE A 75 21.06 -13.56 -10.74
N ALA A 76 22.02 -13.80 -11.62
CA ALA A 76 23.33 -13.13 -11.53
C ALA A 76 23.24 -11.65 -11.92
N ASN A 77 22.16 -11.23 -12.60
CA ASN A 77 21.95 -9.84 -12.96
C ASN A 77 21.52 -8.99 -11.77
N LYS A 78 21.70 -7.67 -11.92
CA LYS A 78 21.22 -6.69 -10.94
C LYS A 78 19.77 -6.33 -11.19
N PHE A 79 18.99 -6.35 -10.11
CA PHE A 79 17.59 -5.96 -10.08
C PHE A 79 17.36 -4.81 -9.12
N ARG A 80 16.39 -3.96 -9.46
CA ARG A 80 15.88 -2.93 -8.59
C ARG A 80 14.40 -3.11 -8.32
N LEU A 81 14.01 -2.93 -7.07
CA LEU A 81 12.63 -2.86 -6.63
C LEU A 81 12.14 -1.41 -6.67
N TYR A 82 10.99 -1.19 -7.28
CA TYR A 82 10.30 0.09 -7.35
C TYR A 82 8.93 -0.03 -6.70
N PHE A 83 8.61 0.83 -5.75
CA PHE A 83 7.27 0.88 -5.18
C PHE A 83 6.32 1.64 -6.11
N LEU A 84 5.07 1.19 -6.10
CA LEU A 84 4.00 1.75 -6.91
C LEU A 84 3.03 2.54 -6.02
N CYS A 85 2.58 3.68 -6.52
CA CYS A 85 1.48 4.45 -5.95
C CYS A 85 0.18 3.66 -6.15
N GLU A 86 -0.54 3.39 -5.06
CA GLU A 86 -1.81 2.67 -5.04
C GLU A 86 -3.02 3.59 -5.29
N CYS A 87 -2.84 4.68 -6.04
CA CYS A 87 -3.95 5.55 -6.36
C CYS A 87 -4.86 4.92 -7.43
N GLY A 88 -6.13 5.30 -7.37
CA GLY A 88 -7.17 4.82 -8.27
C GLY A 88 -8.40 5.69 -8.15
N GLU A 89 -9.51 5.30 -8.77
CA GLU A 89 -10.75 6.08 -8.66
C GLU A 89 -11.22 6.18 -7.20
N HIS A 90 -10.97 5.14 -6.39
CA HIS A 90 -11.27 5.12 -4.96
C HIS A 90 -10.43 6.10 -4.12
N THR A 91 -9.32 6.64 -4.65
CA THR A 91 -8.52 7.66 -3.94
C THR A 91 -8.82 9.07 -4.43
N LYS A 92 -9.77 9.23 -5.35
CA LYS A 92 -10.13 10.51 -5.94
C LYS A 92 -11.09 11.26 -5.02
N SER A 93 -10.67 12.42 -4.56
CA SER A 93 -11.58 13.31 -3.83
C SER A 93 -12.72 13.76 -4.75
N ILE A 94 -13.96 13.67 -4.27
CA ILE A 94 -15.19 14.13 -4.97
C ILE A 94 -15.07 15.59 -5.43
N ASN A 95 -14.27 16.39 -4.72
CA ASN A 95 -14.08 17.82 -4.97
C ASN A 95 -12.77 18.16 -5.71
N SER A 96 -12.00 17.16 -6.16
CA SER A 96 -10.75 17.42 -6.87
C SER A 96 -11.03 17.87 -8.31
N THR A 97 -10.72 19.12 -8.61
CA THR A 97 -10.72 19.69 -9.98
C THR A 97 -9.40 19.44 -10.71
N THR A 98 -8.45 18.76 -10.08
CA THR A 98 -7.10 18.59 -10.61
C THR A 98 -7.03 17.46 -11.64
N LYS A 99 -6.10 17.58 -12.59
CA LYS A 99 -5.96 16.68 -13.74
C LYS A 99 -5.01 15.51 -13.50
N ILE A 100 -4.56 15.28 -12.26
CA ILE A 100 -3.59 14.20 -11.99
C ILE A 100 -4.29 12.86 -12.25
N PRO A 101 -3.77 12.01 -13.14
CA PRO A 101 -4.37 10.71 -13.39
C PRO A 101 -4.43 9.85 -12.12
N HIS A 102 -5.54 9.14 -11.93
CA HIS A 102 -5.78 8.22 -10.81
C HIS A 102 -5.64 6.77 -11.27
N HIS A 103 -4.40 6.35 -11.50
CA HIS A 103 -4.07 4.96 -11.83
C HIS A 103 -2.73 4.59 -11.17
N ILE A 104 -2.49 3.30 -10.99
CA ILE A 104 -1.26 2.81 -10.37
C ILE A 104 -0.05 3.23 -11.21
N HIS A 105 0.94 3.88 -10.59
CA HIS A 105 2.15 4.35 -11.26
C HIS A 105 3.39 4.22 -10.38
N LEU A 106 4.58 4.30 -10.95
CA LEU A 106 5.82 4.30 -10.18
C LEU A 106 5.91 5.55 -9.31
N ALA A 107 6.19 5.37 -8.03
CA ALA A 107 6.48 6.50 -7.17
C ALA A 107 7.84 7.12 -7.55
N LYS A 108 8.01 8.42 -7.29
CA LYS A 108 9.23 9.17 -7.63
C LYS A 108 10.37 8.81 -6.65
N HIS A 109 11.07 7.72 -6.92
CA HIS A 109 12.28 7.28 -6.24
C HIS A 109 13.20 6.48 -7.18
N GLU A 110 14.48 6.32 -6.81
CA GLU A 110 15.50 5.70 -7.68
C GLU A 110 15.40 4.17 -7.82
N GLY A 111 14.55 3.54 -7.01
CA GLY A 111 14.51 2.09 -6.83
C GLY A 111 15.57 1.58 -5.84
N TYR A 112 15.33 0.39 -5.30
CA TYR A 112 16.17 -0.26 -4.31
C TYR A 112 16.88 -1.46 -4.92
N GLU A 113 18.21 -1.48 -4.90
CA GLU A 113 18.97 -2.64 -5.39
C GLU A 113 18.71 -3.86 -4.50
N ILE A 114 18.39 -4.99 -5.15
CA ILE A 114 18.14 -6.27 -4.47
C ILE A 114 19.48 -6.95 -4.19
N ALA A 115 19.75 -7.22 -2.92
CA ALA A 115 21.03 -7.72 -2.46
C ALA A 115 21.30 -9.18 -2.85
N ARG A 116 20.24 -9.99 -2.80
CA ARG A 116 20.28 -11.45 -2.98
C ARG A 116 19.15 -11.85 -3.93
N PRO A 117 19.29 -11.62 -5.25
CA PRO A 117 18.21 -11.81 -6.21
C PRO A 117 17.64 -13.24 -6.18
N SER A 118 18.49 -14.28 -6.14
CA SER A 118 18.01 -15.67 -6.13
C SER A 118 17.08 -15.95 -4.96
N GLU A 119 17.53 -15.71 -3.72
CA GLU A 119 16.69 -15.89 -2.52
C GLU A 119 15.43 -15.01 -2.53
N PHE A 120 15.53 -13.80 -3.09
CA PHE A 120 14.39 -12.90 -3.22
C PHE A 120 13.33 -13.46 -4.17
N PHE A 121 13.74 -14.02 -5.32
CA PHE A 121 12.80 -14.60 -6.28
C PHE A 121 12.28 -15.97 -5.84
N ASP A 122 13.03 -16.73 -5.05
CA ASP A 122 12.51 -17.93 -4.38
C ASP A 122 11.32 -17.58 -3.46
N GLN A 123 11.40 -16.43 -2.77
CA GLN A 123 10.38 -16.00 -1.81
C GLN A 123 9.24 -15.19 -2.46
N TYR A 124 9.55 -14.24 -3.34
CA TYR A 124 8.59 -13.29 -3.92
C TYR A 124 8.34 -13.49 -5.41
N GLY A 125 8.92 -14.51 -6.05
CA GLY A 125 8.88 -14.70 -7.51
C GLY A 125 7.47 -14.81 -8.07
N ALA A 126 6.58 -15.55 -7.40
CA ALA A 126 5.18 -15.67 -7.80
C ALA A 126 4.43 -14.32 -7.76
N TYR A 127 4.68 -13.51 -6.74
CA TYR A 127 4.15 -12.15 -6.65
C TYR A 127 4.70 -11.26 -7.77
N VAL A 128 6.03 -11.26 -7.96
CA VAL A 128 6.69 -10.43 -8.97
C VAL A 128 6.19 -10.80 -10.37
N LEU A 129 6.07 -12.09 -10.68
CA LEU A 129 5.51 -12.57 -11.94
C LEU A 129 4.08 -12.05 -12.16
N THR A 130 3.24 -12.09 -11.13
CA THR A 130 1.87 -11.58 -11.19
C THR A 130 1.88 -10.09 -11.52
N ILE A 131 2.66 -9.27 -10.80
CA ILE A 131 2.76 -7.83 -11.07
C ILE A 131 3.33 -7.56 -12.48
N LEU A 132 4.37 -8.26 -12.91
CA LEU A 132 4.95 -8.08 -14.24
C LEU A 132 3.95 -8.43 -15.36
N LYS A 133 3.16 -9.49 -15.20
CA LYS A 133 2.08 -9.83 -16.14
C LYS A 133 0.99 -8.76 -16.15
N MET A 134 0.62 -8.23 -14.98
CA MET A 134 -0.35 -7.14 -14.90
C MET A 134 0.15 -5.90 -15.65
N LEU A 135 1.42 -5.55 -15.50
CA LEU A 135 2.04 -4.45 -16.23
C LEU A 135 2.19 -4.75 -17.71
N LYS A 136 2.52 -5.98 -18.10
CA LYS A 136 2.65 -6.34 -19.52
C LYS A 136 1.34 -6.14 -20.26
N TYR A 137 0.22 -6.61 -19.70
CA TYR A 137 -1.07 -6.61 -20.39
C TYR A 137 -1.92 -5.36 -20.10
N GLY A 138 -1.66 -4.66 -19.00
CA GLY A 138 -2.57 -3.65 -18.46
C GLY A 138 -3.84 -4.31 -17.92
N VAL A 139 -4.20 -4.01 -16.68
CA VAL A 139 -5.33 -4.67 -16.00
C VAL A 139 -6.19 -3.62 -15.31
N THR A 140 -7.51 -3.77 -15.46
CA THR A 140 -8.51 -3.00 -14.70
C THR A 140 -9.36 -3.98 -13.89
N VAL A 141 -9.31 -3.86 -12.57
CA VAL A 141 -10.03 -4.75 -11.63
C VAL A 141 -10.58 -3.90 -10.49
N ALA A 142 -11.89 -4.00 -10.22
CA ALA A 142 -12.58 -3.29 -9.13
C ALA A 142 -12.29 -1.76 -9.07
N GLY A 143 -12.20 -1.09 -10.22
CA GLY A 143 -11.89 0.35 -10.30
C GLY A 143 -10.41 0.71 -10.05
N ILE A 144 -9.56 -0.29 -9.84
CA ILE A 144 -8.11 -0.16 -9.84
C ILE A 144 -7.62 -0.35 -11.27
N VAL A 145 -6.91 0.65 -11.79
CA VAL A 145 -6.31 0.60 -13.12
C VAL A 145 -4.81 0.47 -12.95
N MET A 146 -4.26 -0.65 -13.40
CA MET A 146 -2.83 -0.85 -13.60
C MET A 146 -2.54 -0.70 -15.09
N PRO A 147 -1.90 0.40 -15.52
CA PRO A 147 -1.65 0.65 -16.92
C PRO A 147 -0.58 -0.32 -17.48
N ALA A 148 -0.55 -0.45 -18.80
CA ALA A 148 0.48 -1.25 -19.45
C ALA A 148 1.88 -0.64 -19.20
N PHE A 149 2.93 -1.45 -19.25
CA PHE A 149 4.29 -1.03 -18.91
C PHE A 149 4.80 0.12 -19.78
N SER A 150 4.39 0.15 -21.05
CA SER A 150 4.66 1.25 -21.98
C SER A 150 4.08 2.60 -21.53
N GLN A 151 3.00 2.58 -20.73
CA GLN A 151 2.35 3.76 -20.19
C GLN A 151 2.92 4.13 -18.80
N LEU A 152 3.46 3.17 -18.05
CA LEU A 152 4.14 3.41 -16.77
C LEU A 152 5.46 4.16 -16.92
N ILE A 153 6.22 3.85 -17.97
CA ILE A 153 7.46 4.53 -18.32
C ILE A 153 7.07 5.81 -19.08
N SER A 154 6.36 6.74 -18.44
CA SER A 154 6.03 8.04 -19.03
C SER A 154 7.12 9.08 -18.73
N PRO A 155 7.31 10.11 -19.58
CA PRO A 155 8.30 11.18 -19.36
C PRO A 155 8.13 11.90 -18.02
N GLU A 156 6.89 12.00 -17.55
CA GLU A 156 6.51 12.68 -16.30
C GLU A 156 6.98 11.92 -15.06
N VAL A 157 7.07 10.59 -15.15
CA VAL A 157 7.48 9.69 -14.07
C VAL A 157 9.00 9.59 -13.96
N LEU A 158 9.71 9.56 -15.10
CA LEU A 158 11.16 9.38 -15.13
C LEU A 158 11.95 10.69 -15.29
N GLY A 159 11.28 11.81 -15.55
CA GLY A 159 11.94 13.10 -15.82
C GLY A 159 12.82 13.07 -17.07
N GLN A 160 12.60 12.11 -17.97
CA GLN A 160 13.44 11.85 -19.13
C GLN A 160 12.87 12.45 -20.41
N THR A 161 13.76 12.85 -21.32
CA THR A 161 13.38 13.31 -22.66
C THR A 161 12.76 12.16 -23.47
N ILE A 162 11.92 12.51 -24.46
CA ILE A 162 11.20 11.55 -25.33
C ILE A 162 12.15 10.51 -25.95
N HIS A 163 13.38 10.90 -26.29
CA HIS A 163 14.39 9.98 -26.84
C HIS A 163 14.92 8.99 -25.79
N GLY A 164 15.13 9.42 -24.54
CA GLY A 164 15.53 8.54 -23.44
C GLY A 164 14.46 7.50 -23.11
N LEU A 165 13.18 7.93 -23.17
CA LEU A 165 12.03 7.06 -22.95
C LEU A 165 11.93 5.92 -23.95
N LYS A 166 12.14 6.22 -25.24
CA LYS A 166 12.09 5.21 -26.31
C LYS A 166 13.21 4.19 -26.14
N VAL A 167 14.42 4.64 -25.85
CA VAL A 167 15.56 3.74 -25.57
C VAL A 167 15.30 2.86 -24.35
N LEU A 168 14.70 3.42 -23.28
CA LEU A 168 14.29 2.63 -22.13
C LEU A 168 13.21 1.60 -22.49
N GLN A 169 12.19 1.99 -23.24
CA GLN A 169 11.12 1.07 -23.64
C GLN A 169 11.67 -0.07 -24.49
N ASP A 170 12.49 0.25 -25.50
CA ASP A 170 13.12 -0.69 -26.41
C ASP A 170 14.08 -1.65 -25.67
N THR A 171 14.64 -1.23 -24.53
CA THR A 171 15.58 -2.05 -23.74
C THR A 171 14.90 -2.83 -22.61
N MET A 172 13.92 -2.22 -21.94
CA MET A 172 13.30 -2.76 -20.72
C MET A 172 12.17 -3.73 -21.03
N VAL A 173 11.33 -3.44 -22.03
CA VAL A 173 10.19 -4.32 -22.39
C VAL A 173 10.68 -5.73 -22.73
N PRO A 174 11.67 -5.94 -23.63
CA PRO A 174 12.13 -7.28 -23.96
C PRO A 174 12.73 -8.03 -22.76
N ARG A 175 13.26 -7.30 -21.77
CA ARG A 175 13.85 -7.92 -20.56
C ARG A 175 12.79 -8.29 -19.55
N VAL A 176 11.77 -7.46 -19.39
CA VAL A 176 10.59 -7.83 -18.61
C VAL A 176 9.97 -9.10 -19.19
N ASP A 177 9.88 -9.20 -20.52
CA ASP A 177 9.45 -10.42 -21.19
C ASP A 177 10.36 -11.62 -20.88
N GLN A 178 11.68 -11.46 -20.94
CA GLN A 178 12.63 -12.53 -20.57
C GLN A 178 12.49 -12.96 -19.11
N VAL A 179 12.30 -12.02 -18.18
CA VAL A 179 12.10 -12.30 -16.76
C VAL A 179 10.78 -13.04 -16.55
N ILE A 180 9.70 -12.62 -17.22
CA ILE A 180 8.40 -13.32 -17.19
C ILE A 180 8.59 -14.75 -17.70
N ASP A 181 9.18 -14.92 -18.89
CA ASP A 181 9.36 -16.23 -19.53
C ASP A 181 10.22 -17.18 -18.68
N TRP A 182 11.20 -16.65 -17.95
CA TRP A 182 12.06 -17.44 -17.07
C TRP A 182 11.32 -17.85 -15.81
N ILE A 183 10.67 -16.91 -15.12
CA ILE A 183 9.91 -17.21 -13.90
C ILE A 183 8.75 -18.16 -14.21
N ASP A 184 8.12 -18.03 -15.40
CA ASP A 184 7.08 -18.95 -15.87
C ASP A 184 7.62 -20.35 -16.20
N LYS A 185 8.92 -20.52 -16.45
CA LYS A 185 9.54 -21.82 -16.75
C LYS A 185 10.08 -22.51 -15.50
N ASP A 186 10.37 -21.75 -14.45
CA ASP A 186 10.84 -22.28 -13.17
C ASP A 186 9.75 -23.13 -12.49
N ASP A 187 10.01 -24.44 -12.38
CA ASP A 187 9.05 -25.40 -11.83
C ASP A 187 8.76 -25.14 -10.34
N ASN A 188 9.69 -24.55 -9.58
CA ASN A 188 9.45 -24.18 -8.18
C ASN A 188 8.43 -23.05 -8.08
N VAL A 189 8.50 -22.07 -9.00
CA VAL A 189 7.55 -20.96 -9.02
C VAL A 189 6.19 -21.41 -9.54
N LYS A 190 6.14 -22.35 -10.49
CA LYS A 190 4.90 -22.97 -10.95
C LYS A 190 4.15 -23.66 -9.82
N GLU A 191 4.83 -24.51 -9.04
CA GLU A 191 4.24 -25.24 -7.91
C GLU A 191 3.64 -24.27 -6.87
N VAL A 192 4.36 -23.19 -6.55
CA VAL A 192 3.85 -22.12 -5.68
C VAL A 192 2.67 -21.39 -6.32
N THR A 193 2.72 -21.04 -7.61
CA THR A 193 1.58 -20.36 -8.26
C THR A 193 0.33 -21.22 -8.39
N GLU A 194 0.46 -22.55 -8.46
CA GLU A 194 -0.69 -23.47 -8.46
C GLU A 194 -1.27 -23.67 -7.05
N GLN A 195 -0.44 -23.61 -6.00
CA GLN A 195 -0.91 -23.65 -4.61
C GLN A 195 -1.53 -22.32 -4.14
N VAL A 196 -1.03 -21.18 -4.63
CA VAL A 196 -1.54 -19.82 -4.32
C VAL A 196 -2.92 -19.55 -4.94
N ASP A 197 -3.47 -20.47 -5.75
CA ASP A 197 -4.89 -20.46 -6.16
C ASP A 197 -5.85 -20.53 -4.94
N GLY A 198 -5.32 -20.85 -3.75
CA GLY A 198 -5.96 -20.65 -2.46
C GLY A 198 -5.32 -19.55 -1.59
N LYS A 199 -5.70 -18.28 -1.80
CA LYS A 199 -5.75 -17.22 -0.76
C LYS A 199 -4.47 -16.58 -0.19
N GLU A 200 -3.24 -16.99 -0.51
CA GLU A 200 -2.04 -16.48 0.18
C GLU A 200 -1.09 -15.67 -0.72
N ALA A 201 -1.57 -14.62 -1.38
CA ALA A 201 -0.76 -13.76 -2.26
C ALA A 201 0.20 -12.77 -1.54
N LEU A 202 0.83 -13.20 -0.43
CA LEU A 202 1.66 -12.47 0.55
C LEU A 202 0.90 -12.10 1.83
N GLU A 203 1.01 -12.95 2.86
CA GLU A 203 0.66 -12.53 4.21
C GLU A 203 1.53 -11.34 4.63
N GLY A 204 0.97 -10.39 5.38
CA GLY A 204 1.72 -9.20 5.81
C GLY A 204 3.04 -9.53 6.53
N ALA A 205 3.12 -10.67 7.22
CA ALA A 205 4.34 -11.16 7.87
C ALA A 205 5.51 -11.32 6.87
N ASP A 206 5.22 -11.66 5.62
CA ASP A 206 6.21 -11.89 4.58
C ASP A 206 6.81 -10.58 4.06
N LEU A 207 6.01 -9.52 3.96
CA LEU A 207 6.48 -8.19 3.56
C LEU A 207 7.40 -7.54 4.60
N ARG A 208 7.35 -7.95 5.88
CA ARG A 208 8.28 -7.44 6.91
C ARG A 208 9.74 -7.80 6.60
N LYS A 209 9.97 -8.90 5.88
CA LYS A 209 11.31 -9.33 5.47
C LYS A 209 11.80 -8.63 4.20
N LEU A 210 10.93 -7.90 3.50
CA LEU A 210 11.27 -7.23 2.25
C LEU A 210 12.48 -6.30 2.43
N ASP A 211 12.54 -5.59 3.55
CA ASP A 211 13.63 -4.65 3.87
C ASP A 211 15.00 -5.32 4.00
N THR A 212 15.04 -6.63 4.32
CA THR A 212 16.27 -7.40 4.46
C THR A 212 16.93 -7.71 3.11
N PHE A 213 16.19 -7.56 2.01
CA PHE A 213 16.69 -7.76 0.65
C PHE A 213 17.17 -6.46 -0.01
N LEU A 214 16.94 -5.28 0.59
CA LEU A 214 17.22 -3.99 -0.05
C LEU A 214 18.56 -3.40 0.43
N LYS A 215 19.48 -3.10 -0.50
CA LYS A 215 20.84 -2.59 -0.18
C LYS A 215 20.91 -1.15 0.34
N HIS A 216 19.87 -0.34 0.12
CA HIS A 216 19.83 1.05 0.57
C HIS A 216 18.60 1.28 1.45
N LYS A 217 18.83 1.67 2.70
CA LYS A 217 17.78 2.19 3.58
C LYS A 217 17.91 3.70 3.51
N ASP A 218 16.90 4.38 2.97
CA ASP A 218 16.80 5.83 3.13
C ASP A 218 16.99 6.13 4.62
N GLY A 219 17.91 7.05 4.97
CA GLY A 219 18.19 7.38 6.37
C GLY A 219 16.92 7.76 7.15
N ASN A 220 15.88 8.20 6.43
CA ASN A 220 14.57 8.60 6.94
C ASN A 220 13.50 7.50 6.87
N LYS A 221 13.81 6.28 6.42
CA LYS A 221 12.90 5.12 6.28
C LYS A 221 11.61 5.37 5.47
N VAL A 222 11.55 6.40 4.64
CA VAL A 222 10.39 6.68 3.76
C VAL A 222 10.49 5.81 2.52
N LEU A 223 10.02 4.56 2.61
CA LEU A 223 10.07 3.61 1.50
C LEU A 223 9.30 4.16 0.29
N GLY A 224 10.01 4.28 -0.84
CA GLY A 224 9.45 4.64 -2.14
C GLY A 224 8.95 6.07 -2.27
N ASN A 225 9.21 6.97 -1.31
CA ASN A 225 8.59 8.30 -1.27
C ASN A 225 7.05 8.24 -1.31
N LEU A 226 6.49 7.22 -0.65
CA LEU A 226 5.06 6.98 -0.54
C LEU A 226 4.52 7.44 0.82
N TYR A 227 3.27 7.86 0.81
CA TYR A 227 2.54 8.43 1.93
C TYR A 227 1.31 7.58 2.21
N ARG A 228 1.16 7.21 3.46
CA ARG A 228 0.02 6.45 3.96
C ARG A 228 -1.23 7.31 3.96
N THR A 229 -2.31 6.78 3.42
CA THR A 229 -3.64 7.38 3.45
C THR A 229 -4.65 6.34 3.93
N VAL A 230 -5.80 6.82 4.38
CA VAL A 230 -6.93 5.97 4.76
C VAL A 230 -8.14 6.39 3.95
N THR A 231 -8.76 5.43 3.23
CA THR A 231 -10.00 5.67 2.48
C THR A 231 -11.19 5.81 3.43
N ASP A 232 -12.33 6.26 2.92
CA ASP A 232 -13.55 6.43 3.73
C ASP A 232 -14.06 5.09 4.29
N GLU A 233 -13.74 3.97 3.63
CA GLU A 233 -14.01 2.60 4.10
C GLU A 233 -13.01 2.12 5.17
N GLY A 234 -12.02 2.95 5.52
CA GLY A 234 -11.00 2.65 6.53
C GLY A 234 -9.83 1.82 6.01
N HIS A 235 -9.68 1.69 4.69
CA HIS A 235 -8.59 0.95 4.08
C HIS A 235 -7.31 1.77 4.02
N VAL A 236 -6.18 1.14 4.32
CA VAL A 236 -4.87 1.77 4.23
C VAL A 236 -4.34 1.67 2.81
N LYS A 237 -3.89 2.79 2.26
CA LYS A 237 -3.26 2.89 0.93
C LYS A 237 -1.95 3.65 1.00
N TRP A 238 -1.05 3.36 0.07
CA TRP A 238 0.22 4.08 -0.08
C TRP A 238 0.21 4.83 -1.40
N VAL A 239 0.20 6.16 -1.33
CA VAL A 239 0.12 7.03 -2.52
C VAL A 239 1.34 7.92 -2.62
N CYS A 240 1.67 8.39 -3.82
CA CYS A 240 2.77 9.31 -4.01
C CYS A 240 2.45 10.69 -3.38
N LEU A 241 3.49 11.49 -3.16
CA LEU A 241 3.36 12.83 -2.58
C LEU A 241 2.34 13.71 -3.30
N ASP A 242 2.27 13.62 -4.63
CA ASP A 242 1.37 14.43 -5.46
C ASP A 242 -0.11 14.10 -5.14
N HIS A 243 -0.47 12.81 -5.12
CA HIS A 243 -1.82 12.36 -4.73
C HIS A 243 -2.13 12.61 -3.25
N TYR A 244 -1.14 12.48 -2.38
CA TYR A 244 -1.29 12.77 -0.94
C TYR A 244 -1.67 14.25 -0.71
N ARG A 245 -0.90 15.18 -1.29
CA ARG A 245 -1.17 16.63 -1.15
C ARG A 245 -2.50 17.05 -1.74
N MET A 246 -2.92 16.41 -2.83
CA MET A 246 -4.23 16.63 -3.43
C MET A 246 -5.37 16.25 -2.48
N ASN A 247 -5.24 15.14 -1.75
CA ASN A 247 -6.30 14.67 -0.84
C ASN A 247 -6.33 15.42 0.50
N TYR A 248 -5.18 15.83 1.03
CA TYR A 248 -5.09 16.34 2.40
C TYR A 248 -5.03 17.86 2.55
N GLN A 249 -5.27 18.61 1.47
CA GLN A 249 -5.24 20.08 1.44
C GLN A 249 -3.99 20.64 2.14
N GLU A 250 -2.92 20.85 1.38
CA GLU A 250 -1.60 21.28 1.87
C GLU A 250 -1.63 22.38 2.96
N ASN A 251 -2.56 23.33 2.89
CA ASN A 251 -2.71 24.38 3.89
C ASN A 251 -3.18 23.88 5.26
N ALA A 252 -4.11 22.93 5.32
CA ALA A 252 -4.60 22.35 6.57
C ALA A 252 -3.51 21.52 7.24
N ALA A 253 -2.74 20.75 6.46
CA ALA A 253 -1.58 20.01 6.95
C ALA A 253 -0.48 20.94 7.51
N LYS A 254 -0.21 22.08 6.83
CA LYS A 254 0.74 23.10 7.30
C LYS A 254 0.28 23.79 8.57
N GLU A 255 -1.00 24.18 8.66
CA GLU A 255 -1.57 24.80 9.86
C GLU A 255 -1.47 23.85 11.06
N PHE A 256 -1.85 22.58 10.85
CA PHE A 256 -1.73 21.56 11.88
C PHE A 256 -0.28 21.33 12.32
N SER A 257 0.66 21.27 11.37
CA SER A 257 2.09 21.10 11.67
C SER A 257 2.63 22.24 12.55
N ARG A 258 2.21 23.49 12.32
CA ARG A 258 2.59 24.63 13.17
C ARG A 258 2.06 24.48 14.59
N VAL A 259 0.82 24.04 14.76
CA VAL A 259 0.26 23.79 16.11
C VAL A 259 1.05 22.69 16.79
N LEU A 260 1.38 21.61 16.07
CA LEU A 260 2.14 20.49 16.61
C LEU A 260 3.55 20.89 17.05
N GLU A 261 4.27 21.66 16.22
CA GLU A 261 5.58 22.22 16.56
C GLU A 261 5.51 23.11 17.81
N ALA A 262 4.49 23.98 17.90
CA ALA A 262 4.29 24.88 19.03
C ALA A 262 4.06 24.14 20.36
N VAL A 263 3.49 22.93 20.32
CA VAL A 263 3.31 22.08 21.50
C VAL A 263 4.45 21.07 21.70
N GLY A 264 5.52 21.15 20.91
CA GLY A 264 6.70 20.29 21.01
C GLY A 264 6.48 18.86 20.52
N GLY A 265 5.49 18.63 19.64
CA GLY A 265 5.25 17.33 19.03
C GLY A 265 6.04 17.11 17.74
N SER A 266 5.97 15.89 17.21
CA SER A 266 6.57 15.51 15.93
C SER A 266 5.56 14.81 15.02
N PHE A 267 5.63 15.10 13.72
CA PHE A 267 4.76 14.50 12.70
C PHE A 267 5.60 13.73 11.68
N THR A 268 5.39 12.42 11.63
CA THR A 268 5.90 11.57 10.56
C THR A 268 4.87 11.53 9.44
N GLU A 269 4.95 12.52 8.55
CA GLU A 269 3.93 12.81 7.52
C GLU A 269 3.62 11.59 6.64
N ASN A 270 4.65 10.86 6.21
CA ASN A 270 4.47 9.68 5.36
C ASN A 270 3.73 8.52 6.02
N LEU A 271 3.68 8.47 7.36
CA LEU A 271 2.91 7.47 8.11
C LEU A 271 1.56 8.02 8.60
N GLY A 272 1.37 9.34 8.54
CA GLY A 272 0.29 10.02 9.24
C GLY A 272 0.38 9.83 10.76
N ARG A 273 1.60 9.74 11.31
CA ARG A 273 1.84 9.44 12.73
C ARG A 273 2.30 10.66 13.50
N ILE A 274 1.67 10.91 14.64
CA ILE A 274 2.04 11.95 15.60
C ILE A 274 2.60 11.32 16.86
N GLU A 275 3.64 11.95 17.40
CA GLU A 275 4.07 11.77 18.78
C GLU A 275 4.10 13.12 19.49
N VAL A 276 3.35 13.28 20.58
CA VAL A 276 3.25 14.55 21.31
C VAL A 276 3.23 14.35 22.82
N LYS A 277 4.03 15.13 23.53
CA LYS A 277 4.07 15.21 25.00
C LYS A 277 3.56 16.56 25.45
N LEU A 278 2.27 16.62 25.71
CA LEU A 278 1.62 17.85 26.09
C LEU A 278 2.01 18.18 27.55
N GLN A 279 2.42 19.42 27.82
CA GLN A 279 2.94 19.83 29.14
C GLN A 279 1.93 20.66 29.95
N SER A 280 0.84 21.11 29.31
CA SER A 280 -0.16 21.95 29.94
C SER A 280 -1.53 21.78 29.30
N ARG A 281 -2.57 22.17 30.04
CA ARG A 281 -3.95 22.19 29.55
C ARG A 281 -4.12 23.07 28.32
N VAL A 282 -3.43 24.21 28.26
CA VAL A 282 -3.53 25.15 27.13
C VAL A 282 -2.96 24.51 25.86
N ALA A 283 -1.79 23.88 25.96
CA ALA A 283 -1.17 23.17 24.84
C ALA A 283 -2.09 22.04 24.34
N ALA A 284 -2.72 21.32 25.26
CA ALA A 284 -3.65 20.25 24.93
C ALA A 284 -4.90 20.74 24.21
N GLN A 285 -5.52 21.83 24.67
CA GLN A 285 -6.68 22.40 24.01
C GLN A 285 -6.36 22.87 22.60
N GLN A 286 -5.21 23.51 22.40
CA GLN A 286 -4.72 23.92 21.08
C GLN A 286 -4.53 22.70 20.17
N PHE A 287 -3.83 21.68 20.67
CA PHE A 287 -3.60 20.44 19.92
C PHE A 287 -4.90 19.71 19.57
N ILE A 288 -5.77 19.46 20.55
CA ILE A 288 -7.05 18.74 20.39
C ILE A 288 -7.97 19.47 19.41
N SER A 289 -8.04 20.80 19.47
CA SER A 289 -8.83 21.60 18.53
C SER A 289 -8.33 21.49 17.09
N ALA A 290 -7.00 21.40 16.91
CA ALA A 290 -6.39 21.22 15.61
C ALA A 290 -6.54 19.77 15.09
N LEU A 291 -6.50 18.77 15.98
CA LEU A 291 -6.61 17.34 15.63
C LEU A 291 -7.92 17.01 14.90
N GLY A 292 -9.05 17.57 15.33
CA GLY A 292 -10.35 17.35 14.68
C GLY A 292 -10.43 17.88 13.24
N LYS A 293 -9.47 18.71 12.81
CA LYS A 293 -9.37 19.24 11.44
C LYS A 293 -8.32 18.51 10.60
N ALA A 294 -7.43 17.76 11.25
CA ALA A 294 -6.26 17.16 10.62
C ALA A 294 -6.61 15.79 10.01
N ARG A 295 -6.95 15.79 8.73
CA ARG A 295 -7.33 14.56 8.01
C ARG A 295 -6.16 13.61 7.76
N SER A 296 -4.92 14.10 7.77
CA SER A 296 -3.71 13.31 7.52
C SER A 296 -3.22 12.51 8.73
N VAL A 297 -3.93 12.54 9.86
CA VAL A 297 -3.48 11.92 11.11
C VAL A 297 -4.18 10.59 11.32
N HIS A 298 -3.42 9.50 11.22
CA HIS A 298 -3.92 8.14 11.32
C HIS A 298 -3.46 7.43 12.59
N GLU A 299 -2.28 7.80 13.11
CA GLU A 299 -1.76 7.30 14.37
C GLU A 299 -1.45 8.46 15.32
N LEU A 300 -1.95 8.36 16.55
CA LEU A 300 -1.72 9.35 17.58
C LEU A 300 -1.07 8.68 18.80
N ASP A 301 0.14 9.12 19.13
CA ASP A 301 0.81 8.85 20.40
C ASP A 301 0.80 10.14 21.23
N ILE A 302 0.00 10.16 22.29
CA ILE A 302 -0.28 11.34 23.10
C ILE A 302 0.00 11.05 24.57
N ASP A 303 0.83 11.90 25.16
CA ASP A 303 1.22 11.81 26.56
C ASP A 303 0.82 13.08 27.32
N PHE A 304 0.00 12.89 28.36
CA PHE A 304 -0.46 13.95 29.26
C PHE A 304 0.52 14.10 30.44
N HIS A 305 1.48 15.02 30.31
CA HIS A 305 2.49 15.32 31.35
C HIS A 305 2.03 16.34 32.42
N TRP A 306 0.72 16.49 32.60
CA TRP A 306 0.12 17.30 33.67
C TRP A 306 -1.10 16.59 34.27
N PRO A 307 -1.64 17.06 35.41
CA PRO A 307 -2.84 16.51 36.03
C PRO A 307 -4.11 16.72 35.17
N CYS A 308 -4.26 15.94 34.10
CA CYS A 308 -5.36 15.96 33.15
C CYS A 308 -6.71 15.62 33.81
N THR A 309 -7.76 16.39 33.50
CA THR A 309 -9.13 16.20 34.01
C THR A 309 -9.93 15.28 33.09
N MET A 310 -11.04 14.73 33.58
CA MET A 310 -11.97 13.98 32.71
C MET A 310 -12.54 14.84 31.58
N SER A 311 -12.71 16.16 31.79
CA SER A 311 -13.12 17.09 30.73
C SER A 311 -12.11 17.15 29.59
N ASP A 312 -10.81 16.98 29.86
CA ASP A 312 -9.79 17.01 28.83
C ASP A 312 -9.78 15.69 28.02
N VAL A 313 -10.07 14.55 28.68
CA VAL A 313 -10.27 13.25 28.00
C VAL A 313 -11.54 13.25 27.16
N VAL A 314 -12.63 13.85 27.63
CA VAL A 314 -13.86 14.04 26.83
C VAL A 314 -13.59 14.90 25.60
N ALA A 315 -12.85 16.01 25.76
CA ALA A 315 -12.48 16.85 24.61
C ALA A 315 -11.63 16.09 23.59
N LEU A 316 -10.71 15.23 24.05
CA LEU A 316 -9.97 14.32 23.16
C LEU A 316 -10.91 13.33 22.46
N ALA A 317 -11.84 12.70 23.18
CA ALA A 317 -12.83 11.79 22.60
C ALA A 317 -13.67 12.47 21.51
N ASP A 318 -14.13 13.70 21.77
CA ASP A 318 -14.90 14.50 20.81
C ASP A 318 -14.09 14.81 19.55
N ALA A 319 -12.82 15.21 19.70
CA ALA A 319 -11.93 15.43 18.56
C ALA A 319 -11.63 14.13 17.79
N LEU A 320 -11.49 13.00 18.48
CA LEU A 320 -11.26 11.71 17.84
C LEU A 320 -12.43 11.29 16.96
N ARG A 321 -13.69 11.57 17.36
CA ARG A 321 -14.90 11.28 16.57
C ARG A 321 -14.91 11.95 15.20
N THR A 322 -14.29 13.11 15.06
CA THR A 322 -14.21 13.85 13.80
C THR A 322 -12.87 13.68 13.07
N SER A 323 -11.90 13.03 13.72
CA SER A 323 -10.58 12.74 13.15
C SER A 323 -10.56 11.45 12.32
N THR A 324 -9.46 11.24 11.60
CA THR A 324 -9.14 10.01 10.86
C THR A 324 -8.21 9.07 11.64
N VAL A 325 -8.07 9.27 12.96
CA VAL A 325 -7.21 8.47 13.83
C VAL A 325 -7.78 7.05 13.96
N THR A 326 -6.98 6.06 13.57
CA THR A 326 -7.32 4.62 13.66
C THR A 326 -6.50 3.89 14.73
N ILE A 327 -5.36 4.46 15.13
CA ILE A 327 -4.49 3.93 16.17
C ILE A 327 -4.23 5.02 17.20
N LEU A 328 -4.63 4.77 18.45
CA LEU A 328 -4.42 5.67 19.58
C LEU A 328 -3.56 5.01 20.64
N ARG A 329 -2.46 5.65 20.99
CA ARG A 329 -1.62 5.34 22.16
C ARG A 329 -1.77 6.52 23.12
N LEU A 330 -2.49 6.29 24.21
CA LEU A 330 -2.84 7.31 25.19
C LEU A 330 -2.10 7.02 26.50
N ASN A 331 -1.18 7.91 26.88
CA ASN A 331 -0.54 7.88 28.18
C ASN A 331 -1.17 8.92 29.11
N ILE A 332 -1.79 8.42 30.18
CA ILE A 332 -2.43 9.22 31.22
C ILE A 332 -1.92 8.81 32.60
N GLN A 333 -0.64 8.48 32.74
CA GLN A 333 -0.07 8.09 34.04
C GLN A 333 -0.27 9.11 35.16
N GLN A 334 -0.34 10.41 34.81
CA GLN A 334 -0.61 11.49 35.77
C GLN A 334 -2.10 11.72 36.05
N LEU A 335 -3.00 10.83 35.58
CA LEU A 335 -4.41 10.89 35.92
C LEU A 335 -4.60 10.56 37.41
N TRP A 336 -4.70 11.63 38.20
CA TRP A 336 -5.40 11.82 39.47
C TRP A 336 -5.48 10.60 40.41
N THR A 337 -4.67 10.62 41.47
CA THR A 337 -4.61 9.63 42.57
C THR A 337 -5.83 9.54 43.49
N LYS A 338 -6.95 10.24 43.20
CA LYS A 338 -8.07 10.40 44.17
C LYS A 338 -9.48 10.10 43.65
N LEU A 339 -9.70 9.81 42.36
CA LEU A 339 -11.05 9.95 41.77
C LEU A 339 -11.62 8.77 40.97
N LEU A 340 -10.87 7.66 40.81
CA LEU A 340 -11.29 6.50 39.99
C LEU A 340 -12.37 5.58 40.62
N THR A 341 -13.19 6.10 41.54
CA THR A 341 -14.24 5.33 42.21
C THR A 341 -15.60 5.39 41.53
N THR A 342 -15.81 6.22 40.50
CA THR A 342 -17.13 6.36 39.85
C THR A 342 -17.19 5.70 38.47
N SER A 343 -18.27 4.95 38.23
CA SER A 343 -18.53 4.24 36.96
C SER A 343 -18.48 5.15 35.72
N ALA A 344 -18.99 6.38 35.86
CA ALA A 344 -19.08 7.37 34.78
C ALA A 344 -17.74 7.75 34.13
N GLN A 345 -16.61 7.58 34.84
CA GLN A 345 -15.29 7.91 34.30
C GLN A 345 -14.77 6.83 33.35
N TYR A 346 -15.07 5.57 33.62
CA TYR A 346 -14.72 4.47 32.73
C TYR A 346 -15.52 4.54 31.43
N ASP A 347 -16.75 5.05 31.50
CA ASP A 347 -17.62 5.21 30.32
C ASP A 347 -16.98 6.08 29.22
N VAL A 348 -16.17 7.08 29.57
CA VAL A 348 -15.46 7.91 28.58
C VAL A 348 -14.36 7.10 27.89
N ILE A 349 -13.56 6.35 28.64
CA ILE A 349 -12.49 5.50 28.09
C ILE A 349 -13.08 4.38 27.22
N TYR A 350 -14.18 3.76 27.66
CA TYR A 350 -14.93 2.81 26.86
C TYR A 350 -15.49 3.48 25.59
N GLY A 351 -16.02 4.70 25.72
CA GLY A 351 -16.48 5.50 24.59
C GLY A 351 -15.38 5.78 23.55
N ILE A 352 -14.12 6.00 23.97
CA ILE A 352 -12.97 6.12 23.07
C ILE A 352 -12.64 4.78 22.42
N ARG A 353 -12.55 3.69 23.20
CA ARG A 353 -12.26 2.34 22.72
C ARG A 353 -13.26 1.87 21.67
N ASP A 354 -14.53 2.23 21.87
CA ASP A 354 -15.66 1.77 21.09
C ASP A 354 -15.98 2.70 19.90
N LEU A 355 -15.13 3.70 19.65
CA LEU A 355 -15.18 4.48 18.41
C LEU A 355 -15.04 3.55 17.18
N PRO A 356 -15.92 3.69 16.17
CA PRO A 356 -15.98 2.76 15.05
C PRO A 356 -14.71 2.78 14.17
N GLN A 357 -14.09 3.95 14.03
CA GLN A 357 -12.86 4.13 13.26
C GLN A 357 -11.61 3.62 14.00
N LEU A 358 -11.67 3.47 15.32
CA LEU A 358 -10.51 3.11 16.13
C LEU A 358 -10.29 1.58 16.11
N LYS A 359 -9.18 1.18 15.49
CA LYS A 359 -8.78 -0.21 15.28
C LYS A 359 -7.87 -0.71 16.40
N LEU A 360 -6.96 0.15 16.85
CA LEU A 360 -6.05 -0.14 17.96
C LEU A 360 -6.16 0.97 19.01
N PHE A 361 -6.38 0.58 20.25
CA PHE A 361 -6.34 1.48 21.41
C PHE A 361 -5.39 0.92 22.46
N HIS A 362 -4.29 1.63 22.69
CA HIS A 362 -3.33 1.32 23.74
C HIS A 362 -3.42 2.39 24.82
N LEU A 363 -3.74 1.96 26.03
CA LEU A 363 -3.89 2.85 27.19
C LEU A 363 -2.78 2.54 28.18
N VAL A 364 -1.96 3.54 28.48
CA VAL A 364 -0.92 3.46 29.51
C VAL A 364 -1.42 4.14 30.78
N LEU A 365 -1.46 3.37 31.86
CA LEU A 365 -1.90 3.77 33.19
C LEU A 365 -0.77 3.58 34.20
N SER A 366 -0.88 4.22 35.36
CA SER A 366 -0.05 3.84 36.51
C SER A 366 -0.46 2.44 37.01
N GLN A 367 0.48 1.74 37.65
CA GLN A 367 0.29 0.37 38.14
C GLN A 367 -0.87 0.25 39.15
N GLU A 368 -1.14 1.32 39.91
CA GLU A 368 -2.24 1.38 40.87
C GLU A 368 -3.60 1.36 40.18
N HIS A 369 -3.71 2.03 39.03
CA HIS A 369 -4.96 2.19 38.29
C HIS A 369 -5.26 1.01 37.34
N ALA A 370 -4.22 0.31 36.86
CA ALA A 370 -4.38 -0.88 36.02
C ALA A 370 -5.25 -1.96 36.67
N LYS A 371 -5.26 -2.05 38.01
CA LYS A 371 -6.06 -3.04 38.76
C LYS A 371 -7.57 -2.83 38.64
N PHE A 372 -8.02 -1.61 38.34
CA PHE A 372 -9.44 -1.27 38.26
C PHE A 372 -10.00 -1.37 36.84
N LEU A 373 -9.12 -1.39 35.84
CA LEU A 373 -9.48 -1.50 34.43
C LEU A 373 -9.32 -2.94 33.96
N VAL A 374 -10.32 -3.78 34.28
CA VAL A 374 -10.50 -5.06 33.59
C VAL A 374 -11.21 -4.76 32.27
N LEU A 375 -10.44 -4.40 31.24
CA LEU A 375 -10.98 -4.20 29.90
C LEU A 375 -11.22 -5.57 29.25
N PRO A 376 -12.48 -5.97 28.97
CA PRO A 376 -12.72 -7.15 28.15
C PRO A 376 -12.16 -6.92 26.75
N ALA A 377 -11.59 -7.98 26.15
CA ALA A 377 -11.12 -7.94 24.77
C ALA A 377 -12.28 -7.51 23.85
N LYS A 378 -12.05 -6.51 23.01
CA LYS A 378 -13.00 -6.08 21.98
C LYS A 378 -13.22 -7.28 21.05
N LYS A 379 -14.45 -7.78 20.96
CA LYS A 379 -14.81 -8.76 19.92
C LYS A 379 -14.71 -8.03 18.58
N LEU A 380 -13.71 -8.38 17.77
CA LEU A 380 -13.63 -7.93 16.40
C LEU A 380 -14.85 -8.52 15.67
N THR A 381 -15.84 -7.68 15.37
CA THR A 381 -16.91 -8.02 14.45
C THR A 381 -16.29 -8.02 13.07
N HIS A 382 -15.95 -9.20 12.54
CA HIS A 382 -15.69 -9.38 11.12
C HIS A 382 -16.99 -9.02 10.39
N VAL A 383 -16.98 -7.91 9.66
CA VAL A 383 -18.06 -7.50 8.75
C VAL A 383 -17.67 -7.90 7.34
#